data_AF-A0A1H2DMD5-F1
#
_entry.id   AF-A0A1H2DMD5-F1
#
_cell.length_a   1.000
_cell.length_b   1.000
_cell.length_c   1.000
_cell.angle_alpha   90.00
_cell.angle_beta   90.00
_cell.angle_gamma   90.00
#
_symmetry.space_group_name_H-M   'P 1'
#
loop_
_entity.id
_entity.type
_entity.pdbx_description
1 polymer ?
#
loop_
_entity_poly.entity_id
_entity_poly.type
_entity_poly.pdbx_seq_one_letter_code
_entity_poly.pdbx_strand_id
1 'polypeptide(L)'
;MSFSHYADPVPVVADENRKVHVSLGEVSGLDLAYLSVESPSGRGEVVLTLAELRDVYRAMQEADPDWREPSGGYYLYRVAITSYPEGALTFYTDDTGEEFGYPNPDWEPEGWDPDPGYIAQFGSRRFHWPSTKREYKSLSSAKSRAKLIESYGATAVVERSSRIVWPGPDDSHLDRIGGAA
;
A
#
# COMPACT_ATOMS: atom_id res chain seq x y z
N MET A 1 -15.18 20.26 -26.67
CA MET A 1 -14.90 20.18 -25.22
C MET A 1 -13.57 19.47 -25.06
N SER A 2 -12.65 19.99 -24.24
CA SER A 2 -11.33 19.39 -24.03
C SER A 2 -11.37 18.45 -22.84
N PHE A 3 -10.79 17.27 -22.98
CA PHE A 3 -10.58 16.34 -21.88
C PHE A 3 -9.35 16.79 -21.08
N SER A 4 -9.50 16.95 -19.77
CA SER A 4 -8.41 17.30 -18.88
C SER A 4 -7.93 16.05 -18.15
N HIS A 5 -6.73 15.56 -18.49
CA HIS A 5 -6.16 14.39 -17.84
C HIS A 5 -5.67 14.74 -16.43
N TYR A 6 -5.89 13.85 -15.47
CA TYR A 6 -5.37 14.01 -14.09
C TYR A 6 -3.87 13.70 -13.98
N ALA A 7 -3.33 12.97 -14.95
CA ALA A 7 -1.91 12.69 -15.09
C ALA A 7 -1.57 12.49 -16.56
N ASP A 8 -0.30 12.67 -16.92
CA ASP A 8 0.15 12.44 -18.29
C ASP A 8 -0.14 10.98 -18.71
N PRO A 9 -0.82 10.76 -19.85
CA PRO A 9 -1.23 9.42 -20.27
C PRO A 9 -0.02 8.59 -20.73
N VAL A 10 0.48 7.72 -19.86
CA VAL A 10 1.52 6.74 -20.19
C VAL A 10 0.89 5.52 -20.89
N PRO A 11 1.47 5.02 -22.00
CA PRO A 11 0.93 3.86 -22.69
C PRO A 11 1.06 2.60 -21.82
N VAL A 12 -0.04 1.86 -21.65
CA VAL A 12 -0.10 0.56 -20.98
C VAL A 12 0.33 -0.59 -21.88
N VAL A 13 0.23 -0.38 -23.20
CA VAL A 13 0.83 -1.25 -24.23
C VAL A 13 1.59 -0.35 -25.18
N ALA A 14 2.82 -0.71 -25.49
CA ALA A 14 3.62 -0.07 -26.52
C ALA A 14 4.42 -1.14 -27.24
N ASP A 15 3.94 -1.54 -28.41
CA ASP A 15 4.62 -2.47 -29.31
C ASP A 15 4.77 -1.83 -30.71
N GLU A 16 5.41 -2.54 -31.64
CA GLU A 16 5.68 -2.03 -33.00
C GLU A 16 4.40 -1.70 -33.79
N ASN A 17 3.25 -2.27 -33.39
CA ASN A 17 2.00 -2.18 -34.12
C ASN A 17 0.97 -1.26 -33.45
N ARG A 18 1.09 -1.02 -32.14
CA ARG A 18 0.13 -0.18 -31.41
C ARG A 18 0.67 0.42 -30.12
N LYS A 19 0.07 1.55 -29.74
CA LYS A 19 0.13 2.14 -28.40
C LYS A 19 -1.26 2.22 -27.82
N VAL A 20 -1.44 1.72 -26.60
CA VAL A 20 -2.71 1.82 -25.87
C VAL A 20 -2.49 2.72 -24.66
N HIS A 21 -3.28 3.77 -24.54
CA HIS A 21 -3.25 4.69 -23.41
C HIS A 21 -4.52 4.56 -22.60
N VAL A 22 -4.38 4.56 -21.27
CA VAL A 22 -5.48 4.63 -20.32
C VAL A 22 -5.20 5.81 -19.40
N SER A 23 -6.19 6.69 -19.23
CA SER A 23 -6.06 7.80 -18.26
C SER A 23 -7.41 8.15 -17.65
N LEU A 24 -7.36 8.75 -16.46
CA LEU A 24 -8.51 9.37 -15.82
C LEU A 24 -8.44 10.88 -16.03
N GLY A 25 -9.59 11.52 -16.08
CA GLY A 25 -9.70 12.96 -16.24
C GLY A 25 -11.12 13.44 -16.11
N GLU A 26 -11.32 14.70 -16.46
CA GLU A 26 -12.66 15.31 -16.47
C GLU A 26 -13.01 15.98 -17.79
N VAL A 27 -14.32 16.05 -18.03
CA VAL A 27 -14.92 17.00 -18.97
C VAL A 27 -16.08 17.68 -18.26
N SER A 28 -16.01 19.01 -18.13
CA SER A 28 -17.08 19.81 -17.52
C SER A 28 -17.50 19.33 -16.11
N GLY A 29 -16.52 18.90 -15.30
CA GLY A 29 -16.73 18.42 -13.92
C GLY A 29 -17.24 16.99 -13.77
N LEU A 30 -17.30 16.21 -14.85
CA LEU A 30 -17.60 14.77 -14.80
C LEU A 30 -16.31 13.96 -14.87
N ASP A 31 -16.12 13.06 -13.91
CA ASP A 31 -15.04 12.06 -13.91
C ASP A 31 -15.24 11.02 -15.00
N LEU A 32 -14.22 10.87 -15.85
CA LEU A 32 -14.25 10.02 -17.03
C LEU A 32 -12.94 9.22 -17.17
N ALA A 33 -13.06 8.04 -17.77
CA ALA A 33 -11.94 7.25 -18.22
C ALA A 33 -11.76 7.45 -19.73
N TYR A 34 -10.54 7.77 -20.15
CA TYR A 34 -10.15 7.91 -21.54
C TYR A 34 -9.27 6.73 -21.96
N LEU A 35 -9.68 6.04 -23.02
CA LEU A 35 -8.95 4.95 -23.65
C LEU A 35 -8.62 5.36 -25.09
N SER A 36 -7.35 5.30 -25.49
CA SER A 36 -6.98 5.47 -26.89
C SER A 36 -6.04 4.39 -27.38
N VAL A 37 -6.23 4.00 -28.63
CA VAL A 37 -5.38 3.08 -29.36
C VAL A 37 -4.84 3.82 -30.57
N GLU A 38 -3.52 3.94 -30.64
CA GLU A 38 -2.79 4.47 -31.78
C GLU A 38 -2.13 3.32 -32.51
N SER A 39 -2.32 3.23 -33.82
CA SER A 39 -1.68 2.27 -34.71
C SER A 39 -1.21 2.97 -36.00
N PRO A 40 -0.38 2.31 -36.83
CA PRO A 40 -0.01 2.85 -38.14
C PRO A 40 -1.21 3.16 -39.06
N SER A 41 -2.34 2.48 -38.85
CA SER A 41 -3.57 2.67 -39.62
C SER A 41 -4.47 3.80 -39.10
N GLY A 42 -4.19 4.38 -37.94
CA GLY A 42 -4.93 5.51 -37.39
C GLY A 42 -5.04 5.51 -35.87
N ARG A 43 -5.86 6.42 -35.35
CA ARG A 43 -6.12 6.58 -33.90
C ARG A 43 -7.60 6.34 -33.62
N GLY A 44 -7.88 5.41 -32.71
CA GLY A 44 -9.20 5.23 -32.11
C GLY A 44 -9.20 5.73 -30.68
N GLU A 45 -10.24 6.46 -30.28
CA GLU A 45 -10.42 6.94 -28.91
C GLU A 45 -11.84 6.68 -28.42
N VAL A 46 -11.95 6.35 -27.14
CA VAL A 46 -13.22 6.10 -26.45
C VAL A 46 -13.14 6.79 -25.09
N VAL A 47 -14.21 7.50 -24.73
CA VAL A 47 -14.39 8.11 -23.42
C VAL A 47 -15.56 7.41 -22.74
N LEU A 48 -15.33 6.93 -21.52
CA LEU A 48 -16.31 6.22 -20.72
C LEU A 48 -16.51 6.95 -19.40
N THR A 49 -17.74 6.96 -18.91
CA THR A 49 -17.98 7.24 -17.49
C THR A 49 -17.42 6.12 -16.63
N LEU A 50 -17.20 6.38 -15.35
CA LEU A 50 -16.78 5.34 -14.40
C LEU A 50 -17.80 4.20 -14.28
N ALA A 51 -19.09 4.50 -14.47
CA ALA A 51 -20.15 3.49 -14.47
C ALA A 51 -20.04 2.57 -15.69
N GLU A 52 -19.86 3.14 -16.89
CA GLU A 52 -19.70 2.38 -18.13
C GLU A 52 -18.40 1.56 -18.13
N LEU A 53 -17.30 2.12 -17.61
CA LEU A 53 -16.05 1.37 -17.46
C LEU A 53 -16.24 0.12 -16.59
N ARG A 54 -17.02 0.22 -15.52
CA ARG A 54 -17.35 -0.91 -14.66
C ARG A 54 -18.18 -1.96 -15.40
N ASP A 55 -19.08 -1.54 -16.27
CA ASP A 55 -19.90 -2.45 -17.07
C ASP A 55 -19.07 -3.13 -18.16
N VAL A 56 -18.13 -2.41 -18.80
CA VAL A 56 -17.13 -3.00 -19.71
C VAL A 56 -16.27 -4.04 -18.99
N TYR A 57 -15.79 -3.72 -17.78
CA TYR A 57 -15.02 -4.66 -16.97
C TYR A 57 -15.82 -5.94 -16.67
N ARG A 58 -17.11 -5.82 -16.32
CA ARG A 58 -17.99 -6.98 -16.12
C ARG A 58 -18.16 -7.80 -17.40
N ALA A 59 -18.39 -7.14 -18.54
CA ALA A 59 -18.54 -7.83 -19.82
C ALA A 59 -17.24 -8.57 -20.23
N MET A 60 -16.08 -8.01 -19.93
CA MET A 60 -14.79 -8.67 -20.16
C MET A 60 -14.64 -9.93 -19.29
N GLN A 61 -15.05 -9.86 -18.01
CA GLN A 61 -15.05 -11.02 -17.10
C GLN A 61 -16.03 -12.12 -17.55
N GLU A 62 -17.12 -11.76 -18.22
CA GLU A 62 -18.05 -12.74 -18.81
C GLU A 62 -17.52 -13.35 -20.11
N ALA A 63 -16.83 -12.55 -20.93
CA ALA A 63 -16.27 -12.97 -22.22
C ALA A 63 -15.07 -13.90 -22.06
N ASP A 64 -14.30 -13.74 -20.98
CA ASP A 64 -13.21 -14.64 -20.60
C ASP A 64 -13.36 -15.03 -19.12
N PRO A 65 -14.21 -16.04 -18.82
CA PRO A 65 -14.49 -16.45 -17.44
C PRO A 65 -13.29 -17.10 -16.74
N ASP A 66 -12.29 -17.54 -17.53
CA ASP A 66 -11.02 -18.10 -17.04
C ASP A 66 -10.00 -16.98 -16.75
N TRP A 67 -10.10 -15.83 -17.44
CA TRP A 67 -9.43 -14.60 -17.05
C TRP A 67 -10.06 -14.06 -15.76
N ARG A 68 -9.49 -14.49 -14.65
CA ARG A 68 -9.65 -13.79 -13.38
C ARG A 68 -8.50 -12.81 -13.26
N GLU A 69 -8.81 -11.54 -13.02
CA GLU A 69 -7.85 -10.64 -12.36
C GLU A 69 -7.20 -11.45 -11.22
N PRO A 70 -5.85 -11.59 -11.13
CA PRO A 70 -5.24 -12.49 -10.17
C PRO A 70 -5.74 -12.15 -8.78
N SER A 71 -6.65 -12.98 -8.27
CA SER A 71 -7.42 -12.71 -7.06
C SER A 71 -6.53 -12.77 -5.80
N GLY A 72 -5.25 -13.09 -5.97
CA GLY A 72 -4.26 -13.25 -4.90
C GLY A 72 -3.37 -12.04 -4.67
N GLY A 73 -3.59 -10.91 -5.36
CA GLY A 73 -2.81 -9.70 -5.15
C GLY A 73 -3.23 -8.96 -3.88
N TYR A 74 -2.40 -8.90 -2.83
CA TYR A 74 -2.66 -8.01 -1.69
C TYR A 74 -1.50 -7.07 -1.41
N TYR A 75 -1.82 -5.90 -0.86
CA TYR A 75 -0.82 -4.99 -0.34
C TYR A 75 -0.56 -5.32 1.13
N LEU A 76 0.69 -5.24 1.54
CA LEU A 76 1.03 -5.10 2.95
C LEU A 76 1.24 -3.63 3.26
N TYR A 77 0.87 -3.26 4.47
CA TYR A 77 1.05 -1.94 5.02
C TYR A 77 1.96 -2.03 6.24
N ARG A 78 2.88 -1.09 6.40
CA ARG A 78 3.65 -0.95 7.64
C ARG A 78 3.58 0.49 8.13
N VAL A 79 3.84 0.69 9.41
CA VAL A 79 3.86 2.03 10.01
C VAL A 79 5.30 2.40 10.31
N ALA A 80 5.74 3.55 9.84
CA ALA A 80 7.04 4.11 10.14
C ALA A 80 6.88 5.38 10.98
N ILE A 81 7.71 5.57 12.00
CA ILE A 81 7.81 6.82 12.75
C ILE A 81 8.79 7.71 12.01
N THR A 82 8.36 8.91 11.61
CA THR A 82 9.20 9.88 10.89
C THR A 82 9.73 10.98 11.80
N SER A 83 9.10 11.19 12.95
CA SER A 83 9.60 12.10 13.98
C SER A 83 9.15 11.64 15.36
N TYR A 84 10.07 11.70 16.32
CA TYR A 84 9.79 11.52 17.74
C TYR A 84 9.60 12.89 18.42
N PRO A 85 8.84 12.96 19.52
CA PRO A 85 8.78 14.17 20.33
C PRO A 85 10.13 14.42 21.03
N GLU A 86 10.32 15.66 21.50
CA GLU A 86 11.55 16.06 22.18
C GLU A 86 11.84 15.17 23.40
N GLY A 87 13.10 14.77 23.56
CA GLY A 87 13.57 13.91 24.65
C GLY A 87 13.22 12.42 24.51
N ALA A 88 12.42 12.02 23.51
CA ALA A 88 12.04 10.62 23.31
C ALA A 88 13.10 9.77 22.62
N LEU A 89 14.16 10.40 22.08
CA LEU A 89 15.34 9.72 21.57
C LEU A 89 16.56 10.09 22.41
N THR A 90 17.37 9.09 22.71
CA THR A 90 18.74 9.25 23.21
C THR A 90 19.69 8.93 22.06
N PHE A 91 20.75 9.72 21.94
CA PHE A 91 21.76 9.56 20.90
C PHE A 91 23.08 9.10 21.51
N TYR A 92 23.79 8.24 20.79
CA TYR A 92 25.17 7.88 21.07
C TYR A 92 25.98 7.91 19.79
N THR A 93 27.28 8.15 19.92
CA THR A 93 28.22 8.11 18.79
C THR A 93 29.03 6.83 18.89
N ASP A 94 29.19 6.11 17.78
CA ASP A 94 30.05 4.93 17.71
C ASP A 94 31.54 5.29 17.57
N ASP A 95 32.39 4.28 17.40
CA ASP A 95 33.84 4.45 17.20
C ASP A 95 34.21 5.01 15.82
N THR A 96 33.28 5.02 14.85
CA THR A 96 33.43 5.62 13.53
C THR A 96 33.03 7.09 13.49
N GLY A 97 32.40 7.59 14.56
CA GLY A 97 31.85 8.94 14.62
C GLY A 97 30.41 9.05 14.11
N GLU A 98 29.75 7.93 13.79
CA GLU A 98 28.37 7.89 13.36
C GLU A 98 27.43 7.99 14.58
N GLU A 99 26.43 8.88 14.50
CA GLU A 99 25.46 9.10 15.56
C GLU A 99 24.22 8.21 15.35
N PHE A 100 23.86 7.45 16.39
CA PHE A 100 22.71 6.57 16.40
C PHE A 100 21.71 7.00 17.46
N GLY A 101 20.46 7.23 17.04
CA GLY A 101 19.33 7.50 17.92
C GLY A 101 18.58 6.22 18.28
N TYR A 102 18.26 6.03 19.56
CA TYR A 102 17.37 4.98 20.03
C TYR A 102 16.33 5.52 21.01
N PRO A 103 15.17 4.86 21.18
CA PRO A 103 14.15 5.32 22.12
C PRO A 103 14.69 5.47 23.54
N ASN A 104 14.48 6.65 24.12
CA ASN A 104 14.86 6.94 25.49
C ASN A 104 13.98 6.12 26.47
N PRO A 105 14.55 5.21 27.28
CA PRO A 105 13.79 4.35 28.18
C PRO A 105 13.18 5.08 29.39
N ASP A 106 13.64 6.30 29.68
CA ASP A 106 13.15 7.12 30.78
C ASP A 106 12.18 8.22 30.30
N TRP A 107 11.90 8.28 29.00
CA TRP A 107 10.88 9.17 28.45
C TRP A 107 9.50 8.52 28.49
N GLU A 108 8.48 9.31 28.81
CA GLU A 108 7.07 8.91 28.77
C GLU A 108 6.21 10.04 28.22
N PRO A 109 5.07 9.73 27.56
CA PRO A 109 4.16 10.75 27.09
C PRO A 109 3.49 11.47 28.27
N GLU A 110 3.04 12.70 28.05
CA GLU A 110 2.35 13.48 29.08
C GLU A 110 1.11 12.72 29.60
N GLY A 111 0.99 12.65 30.93
CA GLY A 111 -0.13 11.95 31.58
C GLY A 111 -0.05 10.42 31.51
N TRP A 112 1.12 9.84 31.25
CA TRP A 112 1.31 8.39 31.24
C TRP A 112 0.95 7.75 32.58
N ASP A 113 -0.11 6.97 32.59
CA ASP A 113 -0.53 6.15 33.73
C ASP A 113 -0.93 4.75 33.24
N PRO A 114 0.03 3.79 33.18
CA PRO A 114 -0.24 2.47 32.66
C PRO A 114 -1.13 1.67 33.63
N ASP A 115 -2.11 0.98 33.06
CA ASP A 115 -3.00 0.10 33.82
C ASP A 115 -2.28 -1.17 34.34
N PRO A 116 -2.87 -1.90 35.30
CA PRO A 116 -2.26 -3.12 35.83
C PRO A 116 -1.98 -4.21 34.78
N GLY A 117 -2.78 -4.28 33.71
CA GLY A 117 -2.57 -5.21 32.60
C GLY A 117 -1.34 -4.87 31.78
N TYR A 118 -1.09 -3.58 31.53
CA TYR A 118 0.14 -3.10 30.92
C TYR A 118 1.36 -3.46 31.77
N ILE A 119 1.30 -3.19 33.07
CA ILE A 119 2.39 -3.49 34.00
C ILE A 119 2.66 -5.00 34.06
N ALA A 120 1.61 -5.83 34.04
CA ALA A 120 1.74 -7.28 33.99
C ALA A 120 2.42 -7.76 32.68
N GLN A 121 2.15 -7.10 31.55
CA GLN A 121 2.73 -7.43 30.26
C GLN A 121 4.22 -7.05 30.16
N PHE A 122 4.59 -5.86 30.64
CA PHE A 122 5.93 -5.30 30.46
C PHE A 122 6.83 -5.39 31.70
N GLY A 123 6.28 -5.84 32.84
CA GLY A 123 7.00 -5.96 34.12
C GLY A 123 7.42 -4.62 34.72
N SER A 124 6.94 -3.49 34.18
CA SER A 124 7.30 -2.15 34.64
C SER A 124 6.22 -1.13 34.27
N ARG A 125 6.32 0.07 34.87
CA ARG A 125 5.51 1.23 34.51
C ARG A 125 6.10 2.04 33.35
N ARG A 126 7.30 1.68 32.87
CA ARG A 126 7.99 2.45 31.83
C ARG A 126 7.20 2.40 30.53
N PHE A 127 7.21 3.53 29.82
CA PHE A 127 6.59 3.60 28.51
C PHE A 127 7.38 2.80 27.47
N HIS A 128 6.68 1.96 26.72
CA HIS A 128 7.20 1.26 25.56
C HIS A 128 6.47 1.73 24.31
N TRP A 129 7.22 2.30 23.37
CA TRP A 129 6.69 2.69 22.06
C TRP A 129 5.99 1.51 21.37
N PRO A 130 4.81 1.73 20.75
CA PRO A 130 4.17 0.71 19.94
C PRO A 130 5.11 0.22 18.83
N SER A 131 5.40 -1.09 18.78
CA SER A 131 6.22 -1.70 17.73
C SER A 131 5.73 -1.36 16.31
N THR A 132 6.68 -0.95 15.46
CA THR A 132 6.55 -0.67 14.03
C THR A 132 6.99 -1.84 13.14
N LYS A 133 7.48 -2.94 13.73
CA LYS A 133 8.01 -4.11 13.00
C LYS A 133 6.92 -4.98 12.33
N ARG A 134 5.65 -4.68 12.56
CA ARG A 134 4.53 -5.50 12.12
C ARG A 134 3.99 -5.03 10.78
N GLU A 135 3.79 -5.94 9.83
CA GLU A 135 2.98 -5.66 8.65
C GLU A 135 1.49 -5.94 8.90
N TYR A 136 0.66 -5.16 8.22
CA TYR A 136 -0.79 -5.22 8.24
C TYR A 136 -1.31 -5.56 6.85
N LYS A 137 -2.26 -6.49 6.78
CA LYS A 137 -2.99 -6.78 5.53
C LYS A 137 -4.05 -5.72 5.21
N SER A 138 -4.46 -4.95 6.21
CA SER A 138 -5.49 -3.91 6.10
C SER A 138 -4.90 -2.52 6.33
N LEU A 139 -5.25 -1.58 5.44
CA LEU A 139 -4.94 -0.17 5.59
C LEU A 139 -5.56 0.43 6.86
N SER A 140 -6.79 0.03 7.22
CA SER A 140 -7.47 0.57 8.41
C SER A 140 -6.77 0.15 9.70
N SER A 141 -6.25 -1.07 9.77
CA SER A 141 -5.46 -1.55 10.90
C SER A 141 -4.13 -0.81 11.02
N ALA A 142 -3.44 -0.57 9.89
CA ALA A 142 -2.21 0.23 9.89
C ALA A 142 -2.47 1.68 10.32
N LYS A 143 -3.55 2.31 9.84
CA LYS A 143 -3.96 3.66 10.26
C LYS A 143 -4.30 3.73 11.74
N SER A 144 -4.96 2.72 12.29
CA SER A 144 -5.24 2.64 13.74
C SER A 144 -3.94 2.60 14.56
N ARG A 145 -2.93 1.86 14.07
CA ARG A 145 -1.60 1.83 14.71
C ARG A 145 -0.88 3.18 14.59
N ALA A 146 -0.91 3.83 13.42
CA ALA A 146 -0.33 5.15 13.23
C ALA A 146 -0.98 6.17 14.19
N LYS A 147 -2.31 6.18 14.28
CA LYS A 147 -3.05 7.06 15.20
C LYS A 147 -2.70 6.82 16.67
N LEU A 148 -2.49 5.57 17.08
CA LEU A 148 -2.01 5.26 18.43
C LEU A 148 -0.62 5.85 18.70
N ILE A 149 0.29 5.74 17.73
CA ILE A 149 1.63 6.32 17.84
C ILE A 149 1.56 7.86 17.91
N GLU A 150 0.74 8.47 17.04
CA GLU A 150 0.51 9.92 17.02
C GLU A 150 -0.10 10.43 18.32
N SER A 151 -0.95 9.63 18.98
CA SER A 151 -1.51 10.00 20.29
C SER A 151 -0.47 10.13 21.40
N TYR A 152 0.74 9.61 21.19
CA TYR A 152 1.89 9.79 22.09
C TYR A 152 2.84 10.92 21.64
N GLY A 153 2.43 11.75 20.67
CA GLY A 153 3.19 12.94 20.24
C GLY A 153 4.23 12.69 19.14
N ALA A 154 4.34 11.48 18.61
CA ALA A 154 5.17 11.19 17.43
C ALA A 154 4.43 11.54 16.12
N THR A 155 5.19 11.62 15.02
CA THR A 155 4.64 11.64 13.67
C THR A 155 4.85 10.28 13.02
N ALA A 156 3.79 9.71 12.46
CA ALA A 156 3.84 8.40 11.81
C ALA A 156 3.25 8.44 10.40
N VAL A 157 3.78 7.59 9.52
CA VAL A 157 3.26 7.41 8.17
C VAL A 157 2.91 5.94 7.93
N VAL A 158 1.88 5.70 7.13
CA VAL A 158 1.55 4.36 6.65
C VAL A 158 2.17 4.17 5.27
N GLU A 159 3.11 3.24 5.19
CA GLU A 159 3.74 2.85 3.94
C GLU A 159 3.00 1.66 3.35
N ARG A 160 2.90 1.62 2.02
CA ARG A 160 2.29 0.52 1.27
C ARG A 160 3.37 -0.20 0.49
N SER A 161 3.39 -1.53 0.55
CA SER A 161 4.26 -2.35 -0.28
C SER A 161 3.92 -2.20 -1.77
N SER A 162 4.80 -2.69 -2.64
CA SER A 162 4.39 -3.09 -3.99
C SER A 162 3.29 -4.16 -3.91
N ARG A 163 2.51 -4.34 -4.98
CA ARG A 163 1.48 -5.40 -5.04
C ARG A 163 2.16 -6.76 -4.85
N ILE A 164 1.78 -7.48 -3.80
CA ILE A 164 2.32 -8.83 -3.56
C ILE A 164 1.49 -9.79 -4.38
N VAL A 165 2.16 -10.50 -5.28
CA VAL A 165 1.56 -11.58 -6.07
C VAL A 165 2.19 -12.86 -5.59
N TRP A 166 1.37 -13.80 -5.12
CA TRP A 166 1.84 -15.15 -4.88
C TRP A 166 1.79 -15.89 -6.20
N PRO A 167 2.92 -16.44 -6.69
CA PRO A 167 2.85 -17.39 -7.77
C PRO A 167 1.92 -18.54 -7.32
N GLY A 168 1.11 -19.07 -8.23
CA GLY A 168 0.33 -20.27 -7.97
C GLY A 168 1.21 -21.41 -7.46
N PRO A 169 0.63 -22.49 -6.91
CA PRO A 169 1.41 -23.66 -6.54
C PRO A 169 2.26 -24.10 -7.74
N ASP A 170 3.56 -24.23 -7.55
CA ASP A 170 4.43 -24.91 -8.51
C ASP A 170 3.98 -26.37 -8.55
N ASP A 171 3.70 -26.92 -9.74
CA ASP A 171 3.23 -28.30 -9.91
C ASP A 171 4.20 -29.31 -9.27
N SER A 172 5.47 -28.94 -9.10
CA SER A 172 6.49 -29.70 -8.38
C SER A 172 6.15 -29.99 -6.90
N HIS A 173 5.23 -29.21 -6.30
CA HIS A 173 4.83 -29.34 -4.90
C HIS A 173 3.65 -30.30 -4.70
N LEU A 174 2.86 -30.59 -5.75
CA LEU A 174 1.73 -31.53 -5.70
C LEU A 174 2.18 -33.00 -5.87
N ASP A 175 3.24 -33.24 -6.64
CA ASP A 175 3.82 -34.58 -6.84
C ASP A 175 4.42 -35.18 -5.57
N ARG A 176 4.84 -34.34 -4.60
CA ARG A 176 5.37 -34.80 -3.31
C ARG A 176 4.30 -35.27 -2.32
N ILE A 177 3.04 -34.91 -2.54
CA ILE A 177 1.94 -35.20 -1.60
C ILE A 177 1.18 -36.46 -2.02
N GLY A 178 1.26 -36.86 -3.30
CA GLY A 178 0.58 -38.04 -3.85
C GLY A 178 1.35 -39.36 -3.80
N GLY A 179 2.61 -39.37 -3.36
CA GLY A 179 3.50 -40.54 -3.38
C GLY A 179 3.51 -41.37 -2.09
N ALA A 180 2.35 -41.80 -1.59
CA ALA A 180 2.26 -42.84 -0.56
C ALA A 180 0.85 -43.46 -0.52
N ALA A 181 0.54 -44.37 -1.45
CA ALA A 181 -0.47 -45.41 -1.30
C ALA A 181 -0.21 -46.55 -2.29
#